data_AF-A0A5K0XZD6-F1
#
_entry.id   AF-A0A5K0XZD6-F1
#
_cell.length_a   1.000
_cell.length_b   1.000
_cell.length_c   1.000
_cell.angle_alpha   90.00
_cell.angle_beta   90.00
_cell.angle_gamma   90.00
#
_symmetry.space_group_name_H-M   'P 1'
#
loop_
_entity.id
_entity.type
_entity.pdbx_description
1 polymer ?
#
loop_
_entity_poly.entity_id
_entity_poly.type
_entity_poly.pdbx_seq_one_letter_code
_entity_poly.pdbx_strand_id
1 'polypeptide(L)' 'MMKSLLHVESPNDLDKKIYGKEHLKKILQKHFGYSDFRGKQLEAIQAILS' A
#
# COMPACT_ATOMS: atom_id res chain seq x y z
N MET A 1 -4.78 13.37 23.79
CA MET A 1 -4.59 12.36 22.72
C MET A 1 -4.03 13.07 21.50
N MET A 2 -2.72 12.92 21.23
CA MET A 2 -2.16 13.37 19.96
C MET A 2 -2.65 12.41 18.89
N LYS A 3 -3.58 12.87 18.06
CA LYS A 3 -3.92 12.18 16.82
C LYS A 3 -2.72 12.43 15.92
N SER A 4 -1.80 11.48 15.85
CA SER A 4 -0.72 11.53 14.86
C SER A 4 -1.40 11.54 13.50
N LEU A 5 -1.50 12.73 12.89
CA LEU A 5 -1.95 12.86 11.52
C LEU A 5 -0.93 12.08 10.69
N LEU A 6 -1.31 10.88 10.27
CA LEU A 6 -0.50 10.06 9.38
C LEU A 6 -0.09 10.96 8.22
N HIS A 7 1.21 11.19 8.10
CA HIS A 7 1.78 11.91 6.98
C HIS A 7 1.48 11.09 5.74
N VAL A 8 0.38 11.43 5.06
CA VAL A 8 0.02 10.86 3.77
C VAL A 8 0.86 11.63 2.76
N GLU A 9 1.99 11.04 2.37
CA GLU A 9 2.71 11.48 1.19
C GLU A 9 1.73 11.39 0.00
N SER A 10 1.34 12.53 -0.55
CA SER A 10 0.43 12.61 -1.69
C SER A 10 1.04 11.85 -2.88
N PRO A 11 0.36 10.85 -3.44
CA PRO A 11 0.92 10.07 -4.53
C PRO A 11 0.72 10.79 -5.87
N ASN A 12 1.45 11.89 -6.10
CA ASN A 12 1.44 12.60 -7.38
C ASN A 12 2.33 11.94 -8.45
N ASP A 13 3.09 10.90 -8.09
CA ASP A 13 3.92 10.11 -9.01
C ASP A 13 3.39 8.67 -9.21
N LEU A 14 2.10 8.44 -8.93
CA LEU A 14 1.41 7.15 -9.14
C LEU A 14 0.99 6.93 -10.61
N ASP A 15 1.60 7.65 -11.56
CA ASP A 15 1.30 7.49 -12.98
C ASP A 15 1.89 6.14 -13.45
N LYS A 16 1.02 5.14 -13.55
CA LYS A 16 1.19 3.91 -14.33
C LYS A 16 2.38 3.01 -14.01
N LYS A 17 3.01 3.09 -12.84
CA LYS A 17 3.93 2.02 -12.43
C LYS A 17 3.12 0.83 -11.95
N ILE A 18 3.17 -0.27 -12.71
CA ILE A 18 2.69 -1.58 -12.29
C ILE A 18 3.27 -1.84 -10.89
N TYR A 19 2.43 -1.70 -9.87
CA TYR A 19 2.82 -1.90 -8.49
C TYR A 19 3.08 -3.39 -8.30
N GLY A 20 4.35 -3.79 -8.44
CA GLY A 20 4.75 -5.17 -8.19
C GLY A 20 4.44 -5.55 -6.74
N LYS A 21 4.08 -6.82 -6.50
CA LYS A 21 3.74 -7.37 -5.18
C LYS A 21 4.70 -6.93 -4.06
N GLU A 22 6.00 -6.86 -4.36
CA GLU A 22 7.03 -6.43 -3.40
C GLU A 22 6.87 -4.96 -2.98
N HIS A 23 6.49 -4.08 -3.90
CA HIS A 23 6.26 -2.67 -3.58
C HIS A 23 5.06 -2.50 -2.65
N LEU A 24 3.94 -3.19 -2.94
CA LEU A 24 2.80 -3.17 -2.04
C LEU A 24 3.18 -3.76 -0.67
N LYS A 25 4.02 -4.79 -0.63
CA LYS A 25 4.49 -5.41 0.63
C LYS A 25 5.30 -4.41 1.47
N LYS A 26 6.16 -3.61 0.83
CA LYS A 26 6.90 -2.52 1.48
C LYS A 26 5.96 -1.45 2.04
N ILE A 27 4.91 -1.07 1.31
CA ILE A 27 3.87 -0.16 1.80
C ILE A 27 3.15 -0.77 3.00
N LEU A 28 2.76 -2.05 2.90
CA LEU A 28 2.06 -2.78 3.94
C LEU A 28 2.89 -2.83 5.24
N GLN A 29 4.19 -3.10 5.12
CA GLN A 29 5.10 -3.09 6.26
C GLN A 29 5.33 -1.69 6.83
N LYS A 30 5.62 -0.69 5.98
CA LYS A 30 5.95 0.68 6.40
C LYS A 30 4.77 1.37 7.10
N HIS A 31 3.54 1.18 6.61
CA HIS A 31 2.37 1.90 7.09
C HIS A 31 1.50 1.11 8.05
N PHE A 32 1.45 -0.23 7.91
CA PHE A 32 0.54 -1.08 8.70
C PHE A 32 1.27 -2.07 9.61
N GLY A 33 2.59 -2.21 9.47
CA GLY A 33 3.38 -3.16 10.26
C GLY A 33 3.08 -4.64 9.97
N TYR A 34 2.38 -4.95 8.88
CA TYR A 34 2.13 -6.34 8.51
C TYR A 34 3.26 -6.87 7.62
N SER A 35 3.68 -8.10 7.91
CA SER A 35 4.72 -8.79 7.13
C SER A 35 4.22 -9.18 5.75
N ASP A 36 2.96 -9.59 5.59
CA ASP A 36 2.41 -10.10 4.32
C ASP A 36 0.90 -9.81 4.19
N PHE A 37 0.41 -9.86 2.95
CA PHE A 37 -1.03 -9.80 2.64
C PHE A 37 -1.74 -11.03 3.20
N ARG A 38 -2.99 -10.84 3.63
CA ARG A 38 -3.86 -11.93 4.08
C ARG A 38 -5.01 -12.15 3.12
N GLY A 39 -5.45 -13.41 3.00
CA GLY A 39 -6.60 -13.80 2.19
C GLY A 39 -6.50 -13.25 0.77
N LYS A 40 -7.53 -12.53 0.32
CA LYS A 40 -7.64 -11.95 -1.03
C LYS A 40 -7.22 -10.48 -1.11
N GLN A 41 -6.51 -9.95 -0.12
CA GLN A 41 -6.12 -8.53 -0.10
C GLN A 41 -5.28 -8.14 -1.33
N LEU A 42 -4.28 -8.95 -1.67
CA LEU A 42 -3.42 -8.67 -2.82
C LEU A 42 -4.22 -8.68 -4.13
N GLU A 43 -5.09 -9.67 -4.29
CA GLU A 43 -5.94 -9.85 -5.47
C GLU A 43 -6.91 -8.67 -5.65
N ALA A 44 -7.53 -8.20 -4.55
CA ALA A 44 -8.39 -7.03 -4.55
C ALA A 44 -7.63 -5.74 -4.92
N ILE A 45 -6.41 -5.56 -4.40
CA ILE A 45 -5.60 -4.38 -4.74
C ILE A 45 -5.16 -4.44 -6.21
N GLN A 46 -4.71 -5.60 -6.69
CA GLN A 46 -4.33 -5.79 -8.09
C GLN A 46 -5.53 -5.57 -9.04
N ALA A 47 -6.74 -5.96 -8.64
CA ALA A 47 -7.96 -5.73 -9.43
C ALA A 47 -8.32 -4.23 -9.54
N ILE A 48 -8.00 -3.42 -8.53
CA ILE A 48 -8.24 -1.96 -8.54
C ILE A 48 -7.14 -1.21 -9.31
N LEU A 49 -5.90 -1.72 -9.27
CA LEU A 49 -4.74 -1.10 -9.91
C LEU A 49 -4.53 -1.55 -11.37
N SER A 50 -5.29 -2.52 -11.87
CA SER A 50 -5.33 -2.96 -13.27
C SER A 50 -6.19 -2.05 -14.13
#